data_AF-A0A359LMA5-F1
#
_entry.id   AF-A0A359LMA5-F1
#
_cell.length_a   1.000
_cell.length_b   1.000
_cell.length_c   1.000
_cell.angle_alpha   90.00
_cell.angle_beta   90.00
_cell.angle_gamma   90.00
#
_symmetry.space_group_name_H-M   'P 1'
#
loop_
_entity.id
_entity.type
_entity.pdbx_description
1 polymer ?
#
loop_
_entity_poly.entity_id
_entity_poly.type
_entity_poly.pdbx_seq_one_letter_code
_entity_poly.pdbx_strand_id
1 'polypeptide(L)'
;SGGGADREKYRFNWNSPILMSHANPDVLYYAGNVVFKTTDGGATWSVISPDLTTNDPEKQKLSGGPINPDNTRAEFHCTILALAESPRDANVLWAGTDDGNVQLTRDGGSTWTNVTPPDAPKSSWVAAIHTSHRDPGSAYLAIDQHRLDDFAPHAFVTHDYGRTWKRISQGLRGYVHIVMEDPKQPSLLYAGTELGIWASFDRGATWTDLRLGLPPLSVVDMKVHPRDNDLVIATHARGFYILDDITPLQNLAAARAKQATLFPPLRATRYVPASDTSSLGDRVWVAKNKPYGASLSFYMAKAGPASLTILDGDGRELRTLETRAAAGVNRAVWNLEPRGCGPGLRAPRVLPGQYKVRLNALGEISEQPLTVRLDPRLTVSDADLKVYGEQVALLHQTQCAISAMQADIRKAVAANHPQRAELERIGNALNSPPRDPEHENIFRKLAWLVDQVGGCTCRPTAAQIEWIGRFADATRDYRTQLDAILKRVN
;
A
#
# COMPACT_ATOMS: atom_id res chain seq x y z
N SER A 1 -11.65 -29.37 -35.24
CA SER A 1 -11.21 -29.39 -33.84
C SER A 1 -9.81 -30.01 -33.78
N GLY A 2 -8.97 -29.58 -32.83
CA GLY A 2 -7.52 -29.76 -32.86
C GLY A 2 -7.05 -31.21 -32.72
N GLY A 3 -5.89 -31.53 -33.32
CA GLY A 3 -5.17 -32.78 -33.07
C GLY A 3 -4.65 -32.87 -31.64
N GLY A 4 -4.28 -34.08 -31.21
CA GLY A 4 -3.61 -34.30 -29.92
C GLY A 4 -2.28 -33.56 -29.82
N ALA A 5 -1.80 -33.40 -28.58
CA ALA A 5 -0.55 -32.71 -28.28
C ALA A 5 0.66 -33.48 -28.83
N ASP A 6 0.50 -34.78 -29.11
CA ASP A 6 1.46 -35.67 -29.76
C ASP A 6 1.89 -35.19 -31.16
N ARG A 7 1.06 -34.36 -31.81
CA ARG A 7 1.35 -33.80 -33.13
C ARG A 7 2.08 -32.46 -33.09
N GLU A 8 2.27 -31.89 -31.90
CA GLU A 8 2.82 -30.55 -31.72
C GLU A 8 4.24 -30.64 -31.17
N LYS A 9 5.19 -29.99 -31.87
CA LYS A 9 6.58 -29.90 -31.39
C LYS A 9 6.66 -29.14 -30.07
N TYR A 10 5.90 -28.06 -29.97
CA TYR A 10 5.81 -27.23 -28.78
C TYR A 10 4.38 -27.22 -28.28
N ARG A 11 4.20 -27.64 -27.03
CA ARG A 11 2.90 -27.75 -26.39
C ARG A 11 2.73 -26.62 -25.40
N PHE A 12 1.61 -25.91 -25.47
CA PHE A 12 1.32 -24.78 -24.61
C PHE A 12 0.04 -25.05 -23.83
N ASN A 13 0.02 -24.61 -22.58
CA ASN A 13 -1.20 -24.57 -21.79
C ASN A 13 -1.92 -23.23 -22.02
N TRP A 14 -3.22 -23.16 -21.73
CA TRP A 14 -3.95 -21.90 -21.67
C TRP A 14 -3.28 -20.88 -20.73
N ASN A 15 -2.71 -21.37 -19.63
CA ASN A 15 -1.99 -20.57 -18.65
C ASN A 15 -0.46 -20.67 -18.80
N SER A 16 0.03 -20.68 -20.04
CA SER A 16 1.48 -20.71 -20.31
C SER A 16 2.19 -19.50 -19.66
N PRO A 17 3.22 -19.70 -18.83
CA PRO A 17 3.82 -18.61 -18.08
C PRO A 17 4.67 -17.72 -19.00
N ILE A 18 4.53 -16.42 -18.81
CA ILE A 18 5.37 -15.38 -19.41
C ILE A 18 6.01 -14.55 -18.29
N LEU A 19 7.31 -14.31 -18.40
CA LEU A 19 8.09 -13.62 -17.37
C LEU A 19 9.01 -12.59 -18.02
N MET A 20 9.02 -11.36 -17.51
CA MET A 20 10.03 -10.35 -17.83
C MET A 20 11.18 -10.46 -16.83
N SER A 21 12.42 -10.43 -17.32
CA SER A 21 13.59 -10.50 -16.44
C SER A 21 13.68 -9.28 -15.54
N HIS A 22 14.02 -9.51 -14.26
CA HIS A 22 14.24 -8.43 -13.29
C HIS A 22 15.49 -7.60 -13.62
N ALA A 23 16.45 -8.18 -14.36
CA ALA A 23 17.74 -7.56 -14.66
C ALA A 23 17.73 -6.76 -15.97
N ASN A 24 16.92 -7.16 -16.95
CA ASN A 24 16.79 -6.48 -18.23
C ASN A 24 15.36 -6.61 -18.79
N PRO A 25 14.60 -5.52 -18.95
CA PRO A 25 13.23 -5.58 -19.47
C PRO A 25 13.12 -6.05 -20.93
N ASP A 26 14.20 -6.03 -21.71
CA ASP A 26 14.24 -6.57 -23.07
C ASP A 26 14.37 -8.10 -23.08
N VAL A 27 14.66 -8.72 -21.93
CA VAL A 27 14.72 -10.18 -21.78
C VAL A 27 13.38 -10.67 -21.26
N LEU A 28 12.69 -11.49 -22.06
CA LEU A 28 11.47 -12.18 -21.67
C LEU A 28 11.65 -13.69 -21.79
N TYR A 29 10.92 -14.41 -20.98
CA TYR A 29 10.80 -15.85 -21.04
C TYR A 29 9.34 -16.22 -21.26
N TYR A 30 9.11 -17.26 -22.06
CA TYR A 30 7.79 -17.83 -22.29
C TYR A 30 7.93 -19.34 -22.25
N ALA A 31 6.97 -20.07 -21.68
CA ALA A 31 7.11 -21.52 -21.52
C ALA A 31 5.95 -22.29 -22.14
N GLY A 32 6.30 -23.33 -22.89
CA GLY A 32 5.41 -24.42 -23.30
C GLY A 32 5.82 -25.69 -22.58
N ASN A 33 6.13 -26.77 -23.31
CA ASN A 33 6.89 -27.91 -22.78
C ASN A 33 8.40 -27.61 -22.63
N VAL A 34 8.87 -26.58 -23.33
CA VAL A 34 10.23 -26.03 -23.25
C VAL A 34 10.18 -24.55 -22.84
N VAL A 35 11.32 -24.01 -22.39
CA VAL A 35 11.48 -22.58 -22.09
C VAL A 35 12.04 -21.86 -23.31
N PHE A 36 11.36 -20.81 -23.71
CA PHE A 36 11.78 -19.86 -24.73
C PHE A 36 12.34 -18.59 -24.08
N LYS A 37 13.34 -17.99 -24.71
CA LYS A 37 13.95 -16.72 -24.31
C LYS A 37 14.07 -15.77 -25.49
N THR A 38 13.71 -14.52 -25.27
CA THR A 38 14.03 -13.35 -26.12
C THR A 38 15.02 -12.46 -25.39
N THR A 39 15.81 -11.69 -26.13
CA THR A 39 16.69 -10.62 -25.60
C THR A 39 16.48 -9.30 -26.33
N ASP A 40 15.40 -9.19 -27.11
CA ASP A 40 15.09 -8.08 -28.01
C ASP A 40 13.63 -7.63 -27.87
N GLY A 41 13.08 -7.72 -26.64
CA GLY A 41 11.73 -7.28 -26.34
C GLY A 41 10.62 -8.15 -26.96
N GLY A 42 10.93 -9.40 -27.31
CA GLY A 42 9.97 -10.35 -27.88
C GLY A 42 9.94 -10.41 -29.41
N ALA A 43 10.89 -9.75 -30.10
CA ALA A 43 10.95 -9.77 -31.56
C ALA A 43 11.44 -11.14 -32.08
N THR A 44 12.43 -11.75 -31.42
CA THR A 44 12.93 -13.10 -31.76
C THR A 44 13.05 -13.98 -30.51
N TRP A 45 12.85 -15.29 -30.70
CA TRP A 45 12.80 -16.27 -29.61
C TRP A 45 13.72 -17.47 -29.89
N SER A 46 14.42 -17.90 -28.85
CA SER A 46 15.30 -19.08 -28.84
C SER A 46 14.85 -20.06 -27.77
N VAL A 47 15.02 -21.36 -28.02
CA VAL A 47 14.75 -22.40 -27.02
C VAL A 47 15.98 -22.56 -26.13
N ILE A 48 15.78 -22.49 -24.81
CA ILE A 48 16.84 -22.57 -23.79
C ILE A 48 16.62 -23.72 -22.81
N SER A 49 15.89 -24.77 -23.23
CA SER A 49 15.71 -25.97 -22.42
C SER A 49 15.39 -27.18 -23.30
N PRO A 50 15.64 -28.41 -22.83
CA PRO A 50 14.94 -29.59 -23.35
C PRO A 50 13.45 -29.55 -22.94
N ASP A 51 12.70 -30.59 -23.31
CA ASP A 51 11.38 -30.82 -22.74
C ASP A 51 11.51 -31.06 -21.22
N LEU A 52 10.92 -30.17 -20.43
CA LEU A 52 11.06 -30.16 -18.97
C LEU A 52 10.00 -31.02 -18.26
N THR A 53 9.07 -31.58 -19.02
CA THR A 53 7.91 -32.33 -18.53
C THR A 53 8.24 -33.83 -18.46
N THR A 54 7.28 -34.65 -18.04
CA THR A 54 7.39 -36.11 -18.14
C THR A 54 7.37 -36.59 -19.60
N ASN A 55 6.88 -35.74 -20.51
CA ASN A 55 6.67 -36.05 -21.92
C ASN A 55 5.92 -37.38 -22.13
N ASP A 56 4.93 -37.67 -21.27
CA ASP A 56 4.16 -38.91 -21.29
C ASP A 56 3.29 -39.01 -22.57
N PRO A 57 3.56 -39.94 -23.50
CA PRO A 57 2.80 -40.08 -24.73
C PRO A 57 1.32 -40.42 -24.50
N GLU A 58 0.99 -41.10 -23.39
CA GLU A 58 -0.39 -41.44 -23.06
C GLU A 58 -1.22 -40.21 -22.71
N LYS A 59 -0.57 -39.19 -22.13
CA LYS A 59 -1.20 -37.91 -21.75
C LYS A 59 -1.26 -36.90 -22.90
N GLN A 60 -0.59 -37.17 -24.01
CA GLN A 60 -0.53 -36.28 -25.18
C GLN A 60 -1.55 -36.63 -26.28
N LYS A 61 -2.31 -37.72 -26.09
CA LYS A 61 -3.35 -38.16 -27.02
C LYS A 61 -4.48 -37.12 -27.12
N LEU A 62 -5.39 -37.35 -28.07
CA LEU A 62 -6.58 -36.52 -28.26
C LEU A 62 -7.41 -36.46 -26.97
N SER A 63 -7.66 -35.24 -26.48
CA SER A 63 -8.46 -35.00 -25.28
C SER A 63 -9.90 -35.52 -25.45
N GLY A 64 -10.51 -35.93 -24.33
CA GLY A 64 -11.88 -36.46 -24.27
C GLY A 64 -12.08 -37.87 -24.83
N GLY A 65 -11.00 -38.54 -25.24
CA GLY A 65 -10.99 -39.97 -25.58
C GLY A 65 -11.92 -40.33 -26.75
N PRO A 66 -12.50 -41.53 -26.79
CA PRO A 66 -13.35 -41.96 -27.91
C PRO A 66 -14.75 -41.32 -27.91
N ILE A 67 -15.14 -40.63 -26.83
CA ILE A 67 -16.53 -40.21 -26.60
C ILE A 67 -16.75 -38.76 -27.04
N ASN A 68 -15.86 -37.84 -26.65
CA ASN A 68 -16.01 -36.43 -27.00
C ASN A 68 -14.65 -35.82 -27.37
N PRO A 69 -14.23 -35.86 -28.65
CA PRO A 69 -12.94 -35.34 -29.10
C PRO A 69 -12.94 -33.80 -29.17
N ASP A 70 -13.38 -33.15 -28.10
CA ASP A 70 -13.25 -31.71 -27.94
C ASP A 70 -11.82 -31.39 -27.51
N ASN A 71 -11.09 -30.75 -28.42
CA ASN A 71 -9.71 -30.37 -28.21
C ASN A 71 -9.49 -29.00 -28.87
N THR A 72 -9.54 -27.99 -28.03
CA THR A 72 -9.27 -26.58 -28.37
C THR A 72 -7.78 -26.26 -28.34
N ARG A 73 -6.94 -27.24 -27.94
CA ARG A 73 -5.50 -27.11 -27.62
C ARG A 73 -5.20 -26.28 -26.38
N ALA A 74 -6.24 -25.81 -25.67
CA ALA A 74 -6.10 -25.02 -24.46
C ALA A 74 -5.58 -25.87 -23.28
N GLU A 75 -5.97 -27.13 -23.20
CA GLU A 75 -5.69 -28.01 -22.06
C GLU A 75 -4.67 -29.12 -22.41
N PHE A 76 -3.65 -28.79 -23.20
CA PHE A 76 -2.55 -29.75 -23.41
C PHE A 76 -1.86 -30.08 -22.09
N HIS A 77 -1.61 -31.38 -21.90
CA HIS A 77 -0.84 -31.94 -20.81
C HIS A 77 0.65 -32.00 -21.17
N CYS A 78 1.52 -32.19 -20.18
CA CYS A 78 2.98 -32.18 -20.34
C CYS A 78 3.45 -30.80 -20.81
N THR A 79 3.11 -29.79 -20.00
CA THR A 79 3.41 -28.37 -20.20
C THR A 79 3.93 -27.72 -18.93
N ILE A 80 4.70 -26.63 -19.07
CA ILE A 80 5.17 -25.79 -17.98
C ILE A 80 4.06 -24.80 -17.62
N LEU A 81 3.73 -24.71 -16.32
CA LEU A 81 2.70 -23.83 -15.76
C LEU A 81 3.28 -22.69 -14.92
N ALA A 82 4.44 -22.90 -14.31
CA ALA A 82 5.11 -21.92 -13.47
C ALA A 82 6.52 -21.67 -13.99
N LEU A 83 6.93 -20.41 -14.06
CA LEU A 83 8.30 -20.01 -14.40
C LEU A 83 8.73 -18.88 -13.46
N ALA A 84 9.91 -19.01 -12.87
CA ALA A 84 10.45 -18.01 -11.95
C ALA A 84 11.94 -17.77 -12.19
N GLU A 85 12.35 -16.50 -12.27
CA GLU A 85 13.74 -16.08 -12.28
C GLU A 85 14.15 -15.68 -10.86
N SER A 86 15.38 -15.98 -10.46
CA SER A 86 15.91 -15.50 -9.19
C SER A 86 16.15 -13.99 -9.24
N PRO A 87 15.61 -13.19 -8.30
CA PRO A 87 15.91 -11.75 -8.21
C PRO A 87 17.34 -11.46 -7.75
N ARG A 88 18.16 -12.50 -7.51
CA ARG A 88 19.57 -12.40 -7.12
C ARG A 88 20.53 -12.81 -8.23
N ASP A 89 20.06 -13.56 -9.22
CA ASP A 89 20.88 -14.05 -10.33
C ASP A 89 19.99 -14.39 -11.53
N ALA A 90 20.09 -13.61 -12.60
CA ALA A 90 19.30 -13.80 -13.82
C ALA A 90 19.63 -15.11 -14.58
N ASN A 91 20.71 -15.81 -14.22
CA ASN A 91 21.03 -17.13 -14.77
C ASN A 91 20.32 -18.28 -14.05
N VAL A 92 19.66 -18.00 -12.92
CA VAL A 92 18.92 -18.99 -12.14
C VAL A 92 17.43 -18.91 -12.48
N LEU A 93 16.93 -19.94 -13.17
CA LEU A 93 15.52 -20.08 -13.54
C LEU A 93 14.95 -21.39 -12.99
N TRP A 94 13.70 -21.32 -12.57
CA TRP A 94 12.91 -22.46 -12.10
C TRP A 94 11.69 -22.63 -12.98
N ALA A 95 11.37 -23.87 -13.34
CA ALA A 95 10.17 -24.22 -14.08
C ALA A 95 9.38 -25.30 -13.35
N GLY A 96 8.06 -25.14 -13.30
CA GLY A 96 7.12 -26.08 -12.71
C GLY A 96 6.09 -26.54 -13.74
N THR A 97 5.81 -27.83 -13.80
CA THR A 97 4.94 -28.42 -14.83
C THR A 97 3.57 -28.84 -14.32
N ASP A 98 2.65 -29.09 -15.25
CA ASP A 98 1.32 -29.66 -14.99
C ASP A 98 1.35 -31.15 -14.58
N ASP A 99 2.49 -31.80 -14.75
CA ASP A 99 2.71 -33.22 -14.47
C ASP A 99 3.65 -33.48 -13.27
N GLY A 100 4.03 -32.42 -12.56
CA GLY A 100 4.66 -32.49 -11.23
C GLY A 100 6.17 -32.36 -11.21
N ASN A 101 6.82 -32.05 -12.34
CA ASN A 101 8.25 -31.75 -12.35
C ASN A 101 8.52 -30.33 -11.87
N VAL A 102 9.53 -30.21 -11.00
CA VAL A 102 10.20 -28.93 -10.66
C VAL A 102 11.61 -28.99 -11.22
N GLN A 103 11.94 -28.05 -12.09
CA GLN A 103 13.18 -28.04 -12.87
C GLN A 103 13.95 -26.76 -12.57
N LEU A 104 15.27 -26.87 -12.51
CA LEU A 104 16.17 -25.78 -12.18
C LEU A 104 17.31 -25.69 -13.19
N THR A 105 17.58 -24.47 -13.67
CA THR A 105 18.86 -24.10 -14.28
C THR A 105 19.57 -23.05 -13.43
N ARG A 106 20.90 -23.06 -13.46
CA ARG A 106 21.76 -22.06 -12.80
C ARG A 106 22.77 -21.44 -13.76
N ASP A 107 22.64 -21.73 -15.05
CA ASP A 107 23.56 -21.33 -16.12
C ASP A 107 22.81 -20.75 -17.34
N GLY A 108 21.68 -20.06 -17.05
CA GLY A 108 20.92 -19.31 -18.04
C GLY A 108 20.14 -20.18 -19.03
N GLY A 109 19.86 -21.45 -18.66
CA GLY A 109 19.16 -22.42 -19.50
C GLY A 109 20.07 -23.38 -20.26
N SER A 110 21.39 -23.35 -20.05
CA SER A 110 22.29 -24.27 -20.75
C SER A 110 22.10 -25.71 -20.25
N THR A 111 21.90 -25.88 -18.95
CA THR A 111 21.59 -27.18 -18.31
C THR A 111 20.43 -27.05 -17.34
N TRP A 112 19.62 -28.10 -17.27
CA TRP A 112 18.44 -28.20 -16.40
C TRP A 112 18.49 -29.47 -15.57
N THR A 113 18.13 -29.37 -14.29
CA THR A 113 18.10 -30.48 -13.34
C THR A 113 16.71 -30.58 -12.72
N ASN A 114 16.14 -31.79 -12.69
CA ASN A 114 14.89 -32.05 -11.99
C ASN A 114 15.16 -32.13 -10.48
N VAL A 115 14.56 -31.22 -9.73
CA VAL A 115 14.73 -31.01 -8.29
C VAL A 115 13.40 -31.15 -7.55
N THR A 116 12.48 -31.96 -8.08
CA THR A 116 11.15 -32.19 -7.50
C THR A 116 11.24 -32.71 -6.06
N PRO A 117 10.47 -32.16 -5.10
CA PRO A 117 10.43 -32.70 -3.74
C PRO A 117 10.04 -34.19 -3.75
N PRO A 118 10.78 -35.07 -3.05
CA PRO A 118 10.47 -36.51 -3.06
C PRO A 118 9.06 -36.84 -2.53
N ASP A 119 8.59 -36.09 -1.54
CA ASP A 119 7.27 -36.20 -0.89
C ASP A 119 6.19 -35.31 -1.53
N ALA A 120 6.51 -34.64 -2.65
CA ALA A 120 5.50 -34.02 -3.48
C ALA A 120 4.58 -35.10 -4.06
N PRO A 121 3.27 -34.86 -4.08
CA PRO A 121 2.38 -35.75 -4.78
C PRO A 121 2.73 -35.84 -6.28
N LYS A 122 2.41 -36.97 -6.90
CA LYS A 122 2.75 -37.24 -8.30
C LYS A 122 1.66 -36.74 -9.24
N SER A 123 2.04 -36.38 -10.46
CA SER A 123 1.12 -35.89 -11.50
C SER A 123 0.31 -34.68 -11.04
N SER A 124 0.94 -33.80 -10.26
CA SER A 124 0.31 -32.61 -9.69
C SER A 124 0.70 -31.36 -10.46
N TRP A 125 -0.12 -30.32 -10.34
CA TRP A 125 0.22 -29.03 -10.92
C TRP A 125 1.16 -28.29 -9.99
N VAL A 126 2.33 -27.91 -10.50
CA VAL A 126 3.16 -26.92 -9.83
C VAL A 126 2.52 -25.54 -10.05
N ALA A 127 1.74 -25.08 -9.08
CA ALA A 127 0.93 -23.88 -9.19
C ALA A 127 1.79 -22.60 -9.19
N ALA A 128 2.81 -22.54 -8.32
CA ALA A 128 3.70 -21.40 -8.25
C ALA A 128 5.08 -21.78 -7.70
N ILE A 129 6.09 -21.06 -8.16
CA ILE A 129 7.46 -21.07 -7.61
C ILE A 129 7.83 -19.63 -7.28
N HIS A 130 8.18 -19.36 -6.03
CA HIS A 130 8.66 -18.05 -5.59
C HIS A 130 10.13 -18.14 -5.17
N THR A 131 10.99 -17.41 -5.85
CA THR A 131 12.43 -17.35 -5.57
C THR A 131 12.73 -16.30 -4.51
N SER A 132 13.64 -16.61 -3.60
CA SER A 132 13.93 -15.70 -2.48
C SER A 132 14.63 -14.41 -2.93
N HIS A 133 14.19 -13.30 -2.36
CA HIS A 133 14.87 -12.01 -2.48
C HIS A 133 16.06 -11.88 -1.54
N ARG A 134 16.41 -12.90 -0.75
CA ARG A 134 17.50 -12.81 0.25
C ARG A 134 18.53 -13.89 0.08
N ASP A 135 18.09 -15.14 -0.02
CA ASP A 135 18.97 -16.29 -0.13
C ASP A 135 18.90 -16.85 -1.55
N PRO A 136 19.97 -16.78 -2.35
CA PRO A 136 19.93 -17.22 -3.74
C PRO A 136 19.63 -18.72 -3.92
N GLY A 137 19.85 -19.54 -2.89
CA GLY A 137 19.51 -20.97 -2.89
C GLY A 137 18.07 -21.29 -2.50
N SER A 138 17.30 -20.29 -2.07
CA SER A 138 15.97 -20.47 -1.52
C SER A 138 14.85 -20.31 -2.54
N ALA A 139 13.91 -21.25 -2.51
CA ALA A 139 12.66 -21.17 -3.27
C ALA A 139 11.49 -21.76 -2.48
N TYR A 140 10.31 -21.22 -2.70
CA TYR A 140 9.04 -21.67 -2.13
C TYR A 140 8.18 -22.23 -3.25
N LEU A 141 7.53 -23.36 -2.98
CA LEU A 141 6.79 -24.13 -3.97
C LEU A 141 5.37 -24.36 -3.48
N ALA A 142 4.39 -24.04 -4.32
CA ALA A 142 2.99 -24.42 -4.13
C ALA A 142 2.62 -25.51 -5.14
N ILE A 143 2.04 -26.60 -4.66
CA ILE A 143 1.54 -27.70 -5.48
C ILE A 143 0.02 -27.77 -5.30
N ASP A 144 -0.68 -27.83 -6.43
CA ASP A 144 -2.12 -27.96 -6.51
C ASP A 144 -2.51 -29.33 -7.08
N GLN A 145 -3.30 -30.08 -6.32
CA GLN A 145 -3.75 -31.41 -6.71
C GLN A 145 -5.27 -31.59 -6.66
N HIS A 146 -6.05 -30.51 -6.54
CA HIS A 146 -7.50 -30.63 -6.40
C HIS A 146 -8.18 -31.30 -7.61
N ARG A 147 -7.55 -31.25 -8.79
CA ARG A 147 -8.03 -31.93 -10.01
C ARG A 147 -8.00 -33.45 -9.93
N LEU A 148 -7.27 -34.00 -8.96
CA LEU A 148 -7.17 -35.43 -8.67
C LEU A 148 -7.84 -35.78 -7.33
N ASP A 149 -8.81 -34.96 -6.89
CA ASP A 149 -9.58 -35.15 -5.64
C ASP A 149 -8.73 -35.04 -4.36
N ASP A 150 -7.55 -34.39 -4.44
CA ASP A 150 -6.74 -34.04 -3.26
C ASP A 150 -6.81 -32.53 -2.99
N PHE A 151 -7.56 -32.16 -1.96
CA PHE A 151 -7.73 -30.77 -1.52
C PHE A 151 -6.77 -30.35 -0.40
N ALA A 152 -5.79 -31.20 -0.06
CA ALA A 152 -4.83 -30.90 0.99
C ALA A 152 -3.88 -29.76 0.57
N PRO A 153 -3.39 -28.96 1.53
CA PRO A 153 -2.40 -27.94 1.25
C PRO A 153 -1.01 -28.57 1.03
N HIS A 154 -0.41 -28.30 -0.13
CA HIS A 154 0.97 -28.68 -0.45
C HIS A 154 1.83 -27.45 -0.68
N ALA A 155 2.66 -27.14 0.31
CA ALA A 155 3.62 -26.05 0.28
C ALA A 155 4.98 -26.53 0.77
N PHE A 156 6.04 -26.16 0.05
CA PHE A 156 7.40 -26.57 0.36
C PHE A 156 8.36 -25.39 0.29
N VAL A 157 9.49 -25.52 0.98
CA VAL A 157 10.63 -24.62 0.89
C VAL A 157 11.92 -25.41 0.72
N THR A 158 12.82 -24.88 -0.09
CA THR A 158 14.23 -25.30 -0.19
C THR A 158 15.13 -24.13 0.16
N HIS A 159 16.35 -24.42 0.61
CA HIS A 159 17.41 -23.44 0.89
C HIS A 159 18.73 -23.80 0.18
N ASP A 160 18.71 -24.82 -0.69
CA ASP A 160 19.92 -25.40 -1.30
C ASP A 160 19.73 -25.74 -2.78
N TYR A 161 18.95 -24.91 -3.48
CA TYR A 161 18.64 -25.09 -4.91
C TYR A 161 17.89 -26.40 -5.18
N GLY A 162 16.99 -26.79 -4.28
CA GLY A 162 16.08 -27.92 -4.48
C GLY A 162 16.70 -29.29 -4.23
N ARG A 163 17.91 -29.35 -3.64
CA ARG A 163 18.52 -30.63 -3.22
C ARG A 163 17.77 -31.23 -2.05
N THR A 164 17.31 -30.38 -1.13
CA THR A 164 16.44 -30.77 -0.02
C THR A 164 15.21 -29.86 0.05
N TRP A 165 14.11 -30.44 0.50
CA TRP A 165 12.83 -29.75 0.64
C TRP A 165 12.24 -30.00 2.01
N LYS A 166 11.58 -28.98 2.55
CA LYS A 166 10.81 -29.05 3.78
C LYS A 166 9.37 -28.66 3.49
N ARG A 167 8.41 -29.50 3.88
CA ARG A 167 6.99 -29.16 3.86
C ARG A 167 6.68 -28.08 4.91
N ILE A 168 5.93 -27.06 4.50
CA ILE A 168 5.53 -25.91 5.31
C ILE A 168 4.01 -25.67 5.29
N SER A 169 3.22 -26.72 5.04
CA SER A 169 1.76 -26.62 4.94
C SER A 169 0.98 -26.91 6.21
N GLN A 170 1.67 -27.15 7.34
CA GLN A 170 1.02 -27.49 8.60
C GLN A 170 0.10 -26.36 9.09
N GLY A 171 -1.21 -26.63 9.20
CA GLY A 171 -2.21 -25.66 9.66
C GLY A 171 -2.78 -24.75 8.57
N LEU A 172 -2.27 -24.81 7.34
CA LEU A 172 -2.95 -24.21 6.18
C LEU A 172 -4.27 -24.95 5.90
N ARG A 173 -5.21 -24.25 5.28
CA ARG A 173 -6.51 -24.81 4.89
C ARG A 173 -6.80 -24.47 3.43
N GLY A 174 -7.33 -25.45 2.71
CA GLY A 174 -7.52 -25.38 1.26
C GLY A 174 -6.22 -25.64 0.50
N TYR A 175 -6.33 -26.07 -0.74
CA TYR A 175 -5.17 -26.23 -1.62
C TYR A 175 -4.50 -24.87 -1.86
N VAL A 176 -3.18 -24.91 -2.08
CA VAL A 176 -2.31 -23.74 -2.06
C VAL A 176 -1.99 -23.34 -3.49
N HIS A 177 -2.22 -22.07 -3.82
CA HIS A 177 -1.90 -21.50 -5.13
C HIS A 177 -0.53 -20.85 -5.13
N ILE A 178 -0.15 -20.19 -4.03
CA ILE A 178 1.11 -19.48 -3.92
C ILE A 178 1.61 -19.47 -2.46
N VAL A 179 2.93 -19.61 -2.30
CA VAL A 179 3.64 -19.29 -1.06
C VAL A 179 4.83 -18.42 -1.38
N MET A 180 5.03 -17.36 -0.62
CA MET A 180 6.13 -16.42 -0.83
C MET A 180 6.67 -15.91 0.50
N GLU A 181 7.93 -15.45 0.48
CA GLU A 181 8.51 -14.76 1.63
C GLU A 181 8.24 -13.26 1.60
N ASP A 182 8.20 -12.65 2.78
CA ASP A 182 8.35 -11.21 2.87
C ASP A 182 9.79 -10.79 2.54
N PRO A 183 10.02 -9.80 1.66
CA PRO A 183 11.37 -9.43 1.22
C PRO A 183 12.21 -8.74 2.33
N LYS A 184 11.59 -8.26 3.42
CA LYS A 184 12.23 -7.51 4.50
C LYS A 184 12.33 -8.29 5.81
N GLN A 185 11.40 -9.20 6.10
CA GLN A 185 11.33 -9.96 7.36
C GLN A 185 11.50 -11.47 7.14
N PRO A 186 12.65 -12.07 7.53
CA PRO A 186 12.97 -13.49 7.30
C PRO A 186 12.01 -14.51 7.88
N SER A 187 11.34 -14.15 8.96
CA SER A 187 10.38 -15.03 9.62
C SER A 187 8.98 -15.01 9.00
N LEU A 188 8.68 -13.98 8.18
CA LEU A 188 7.36 -13.71 7.67
C LEU A 188 7.17 -14.32 6.27
N LEU A 189 6.16 -15.19 6.15
CA LEU A 189 5.71 -15.78 4.89
C LEU A 189 4.24 -15.47 4.66
N TYR A 190 3.84 -15.45 3.39
CA TYR A 190 2.45 -15.34 2.96
C TYR A 190 2.05 -16.56 2.14
N ALA A 191 0.83 -17.04 2.32
CA ALA A 191 0.26 -18.11 1.49
C ALA A 191 -1.14 -17.72 0.98
N GLY A 192 -1.36 -17.94 -0.31
CA GLY A 192 -2.64 -17.83 -0.99
C GLY A 192 -3.24 -19.21 -1.20
N THR A 193 -4.47 -19.39 -0.76
CA THR A 193 -5.21 -20.65 -0.84
C THR A 193 -6.58 -20.42 -1.46
N GLU A 194 -7.28 -21.50 -1.79
CA GLU A 194 -8.69 -21.42 -2.22
C GLU A 194 -9.60 -20.72 -1.19
N LEU A 195 -9.22 -20.75 0.09
CA LEU A 195 -10.03 -20.20 1.19
C LEU A 195 -9.62 -18.80 1.63
N GLY A 196 -8.60 -18.22 1.01
CA GLY A 196 -8.10 -16.88 1.33
C GLY A 196 -6.60 -16.84 1.57
N ILE A 197 -6.18 -15.82 2.33
CA ILE A 197 -4.79 -15.49 2.61
C ILE A 197 -4.39 -15.83 4.05
N TRP A 198 -3.16 -16.34 4.18
CA TRP A 198 -2.55 -16.72 5.44
C TRP A 198 -1.17 -16.06 5.60
N ALA A 199 -0.77 -15.82 6.84
CA ALA A 199 0.57 -15.38 7.20
C ALA A 199 1.20 -16.32 8.23
N SER A 200 2.49 -16.59 8.05
CA SER A 200 3.32 -17.29 9.03
C SER A 200 4.34 -16.30 9.59
N PHE A 201 4.55 -16.31 10.91
CA PHE A 201 5.58 -15.49 11.57
C PHE A 201 6.77 -16.34 12.06
N ASP A 202 6.84 -17.61 11.66
CA ASP A 202 7.83 -18.59 12.13
C ASP A 202 8.37 -19.47 10.98
N ARG A 203 8.45 -18.91 9.76
CA ARG A 203 8.98 -19.59 8.55
C ARG A 203 8.20 -20.85 8.15
N GLY A 204 6.88 -20.81 8.32
CA GLY A 204 5.93 -21.81 7.82
C GLY A 204 5.70 -22.97 8.77
N ALA A 205 6.06 -22.82 10.06
CA ALA A 205 5.74 -23.81 11.07
C ALA A 205 4.28 -23.67 11.53
N THR A 206 3.76 -22.44 11.62
CA THR A 206 2.34 -22.16 11.90
C THR A 206 1.80 -21.04 11.02
N TRP A 207 0.50 -21.11 10.70
CA TRP A 207 -0.18 -20.16 9.83
C TRP A 207 -1.37 -19.52 10.53
N THR A 208 -1.51 -18.21 10.33
CA THR A 208 -2.59 -17.38 10.86
C THR A 208 -3.40 -16.80 9.71
N ASP A 209 -4.73 -16.81 9.84
CA ASP A 209 -5.64 -16.19 8.89
C ASP A 209 -5.35 -14.67 8.79
N LEU A 210 -5.08 -14.17 7.59
CA LEU A 210 -4.77 -12.75 7.32
C LEU A 210 -5.90 -12.07 6.52
N ARG A 211 -7.13 -12.60 6.51
CA ARG A 211 -8.18 -12.04 5.65
C ARG A 211 -8.50 -10.58 5.99
N LEU A 212 -8.52 -10.19 7.26
CA LEU A 212 -8.70 -8.79 7.69
C LEU A 212 -9.87 -8.05 6.99
N GLY A 213 -10.95 -8.76 6.67
CA GLY A 213 -12.10 -8.24 5.92
C GLY A 213 -12.20 -8.72 4.46
N LEU A 214 -11.18 -9.40 3.94
CA LEU A 214 -11.24 -10.16 2.70
C LEU A 214 -12.27 -11.31 2.85
N PRO A 215 -13.23 -11.45 1.92
CA PRO A 215 -14.13 -12.62 1.93
C PRO A 215 -13.35 -13.94 1.77
N PRO A 216 -13.91 -15.09 2.15
CA PRO A 216 -13.30 -16.39 1.87
C PRO A 216 -13.36 -16.67 0.36
N LEU A 217 -12.28 -16.38 -0.34
CA LEU A 217 -12.19 -16.51 -1.79
C LEU A 217 -10.76 -16.90 -2.19
N SER A 218 -10.62 -17.43 -3.40
CA SER A 218 -9.34 -17.92 -3.90
C SER A 218 -8.32 -16.80 -4.10
N VAL A 219 -7.15 -16.95 -3.46
CA VAL A 219 -6.00 -16.06 -3.65
C VAL A 219 -4.97 -16.81 -4.48
N VAL A 220 -4.79 -16.35 -5.72
CA VAL A 220 -4.02 -17.06 -6.76
C VAL A 220 -2.60 -16.54 -6.94
N ASP A 221 -2.36 -15.26 -6.63
CA ASP A 221 -1.05 -14.64 -6.70
C ASP A 221 -0.95 -13.48 -5.70
N MET A 222 0.26 -13.12 -5.30
CA MET A 222 0.56 -12.04 -4.38
C MET A 222 1.92 -11.40 -4.69
N LYS A 223 2.03 -10.09 -4.46
CA LYS A 223 3.31 -9.38 -4.52
C LYS A 223 3.43 -8.31 -3.45
N VAL A 224 4.60 -8.21 -2.83
CA VAL A 224 4.96 -7.06 -1.98
C VAL A 224 5.51 -5.96 -2.87
N HIS A 225 4.83 -4.82 -2.93
CA HIS A 225 5.28 -3.68 -3.72
C HIS A 225 6.48 -3.00 -3.03
N PRO A 226 7.69 -2.96 -3.64
CA PRO A 226 8.90 -2.52 -2.95
C PRO A 226 8.88 -1.03 -2.53
N ARG A 227 8.28 -0.17 -3.37
CA ARG A 227 8.15 1.27 -3.11
C ARG A 227 7.23 1.61 -1.94
N ASP A 228 6.03 1.00 -1.91
CA ASP A 228 4.96 1.37 -0.98
C ASP A 228 4.84 0.40 0.20
N ASN A 229 5.55 -0.73 0.18
CA ASN A 229 5.44 -1.78 1.20
C ASN A 229 4.00 -2.28 1.38
N ASP A 230 3.22 -2.25 0.31
CA ASP A 230 1.85 -2.78 0.27
C ASP A 230 1.89 -4.24 -0.21
N LEU A 231 1.00 -5.09 0.31
CA LEU A 231 0.80 -6.44 -0.21
C LEU A 231 -0.38 -6.43 -1.20
N VAL A 232 -0.07 -6.65 -2.47
CA VAL A 232 -1.04 -6.76 -3.56
C VAL A 232 -1.48 -8.22 -3.65
N ILE A 233 -2.78 -8.46 -3.61
CA ILE A 233 -3.40 -9.78 -3.51
C ILE A 233 -4.30 -9.98 -4.72
N ALA A 234 -3.93 -10.89 -5.62
CA ALA A 234 -4.72 -11.25 -6.78
C ALA A 234 -5.72 -12.35 -6.42
N THR A 235 -6.97 -12.16 -6.84
CA THR A 235 -8.08 -13.03 -6.43
C THR A 235 -8.82 -13.58 -7.63
N HIS A 236 -9.41 -14.77 -7.47
CA HIS A 236 -10.37 -15.27 -8.44
C HIS A 236 -11.73 -14.57 -8.25
N ALA A 237 -12.33 -14.11 -9.35
CA ALA A 237 -13.65 -13.48 -9.43
C ALA A 237 -13.85 -12.09 -8.77
N ARG A 238 -12.89 -11.53 -8.01
CA ARG A 238 -13.03 -10.21 -7.35
C ARG A 238 -11.87 -9.23 -7.54
N GLY A 239 -11.12 -9.37 -8.64
CA GLY A 239 -10.03 -8.44 -8.99
C GLY A 239 -8.84 -8.56 -8.03
N PHE A 240 -8.27 -7.44 -7.62
CA PHE A 240 -7.17 -7.40 -6.65
C PHE A 240 -7.54 -6.61 -5.40
N TYR A 241 -6.96 -7.02 -4.27
CA TYR A 241 -7.02 -6.32 -2.99
C TYR A 241 -5.63 -5.80 -2.65
N ILE A 242 -5.56 -4.67 -1.95
CA ILE A 242 -4.30 -4.09 -1.48
C ILE A 242 -4.36 -3.99 0.03
N LEU A 243 -3.49 -4.73 0.73
CA LEU A 243 -3.23 -4.51 2.14
C LEU A 243 -2.17 -3.41 2.25
N ASP A 244 -2.66 -2.19 2.49
CA ASP A 244 -1.82 -1.01 2.65
C ASP A 244 -0.83 -1.18 3.81
N ASP A 245 0.45 -0.91 3.56
CA ASP A 245 1.55 -0.83 4.53
C ASP A 245 1.63 -2.05 5.45
N ILE A 246 2.40 -3.06 5.04
CA ILE A 246 2.65 -4.29 5.80
C ILE A 246 3.76 -4.14 6.85
N THR A 247 4.29 -2.94 7.09
CA THR A 247 5.30 -2.67 8.13
C THR A 247 4.90 -3.20 9.50
N PRO A 248 3.61 -3.13 9.92
CA PRO A 248 3.18 -3.74 11.18
C PRO A 248 3.40 -5.25 11.23
N LEU A 249 3.16 -5.98 10.13
CA LEU A 249 3.38 -7.43 10.07
C LEU A 249 4.87 -7.76 10.19
N GLN A 250 5.71 -7.01 9.48
CA GLN A 250 7.17 -7.17 9.46
C GLN A 250 7.82 -6.93 10.83
N ASN A 251 7.18 -6.13 11.70
CA ASN A 251 7.70 -5.72 13.00
C ASN A 251 6.88 -6.23 14.19
N LEU A 252 5.85 -7.06 13.97
CA LEU A 252 4.87 -7.43 14.99
C LEU A 252 5.50 -8.16 16.18
N ALA A 253 6.44 -9.08 15.92
CA ALA A 253 7.12 -9.85 16.96
C ALA A 253 7.89 -8.92 17.91
N ALA A 254 8.64 -7.95 17.37
CA ALA A 254 9.36 -6.97 18.18
C ALA A 254 8.42 -6.04 18.95
N ALA A 255 7.32 -5.60 18.33
CA ALA A 255 6.35 -4.71 18.98
C ALA A 255 5.63 -5.38 20.17
N ARG A 256 5.40 -6.70 20.12
CA ARG A 256 4.78 -7.46 21.21
C ARG A 256 5.64 -7.55 22.48
N ALA A 257 6.91 -7.16 22.42
CA ALA A 257 7.78 -7.10 23.61
C ALA A 257 7.43 -5.93 24.56
N LYS A 258 6.61 -4.96 24.11
CA LYS A 258 6.17 -3.81 24.90
C LYS A 258 4.64 -3.75 24.97
N GLN A 259 4.11 -2.92 25.89
CA GLN A 259 2.65 -2.74 25.99
C GLN A 259 2.06 -1.92 24.84
N ALA A 260 2.80 -0.94 24.33
CA ALA A 260 2.44 -0.21 23.12
C ALA A 260 3.70 0.14 22.33
N THR A 261 3.60 0.18 21.00
CA THR A 261 4.75 0.50 20.13
C THR A 261 4.28 1.16 18.85
N LEU A 262 4.91 2.27 18.48
CA LEU A 262 4.69 2.91 17.19
C LEU A 262 5.56 2.21 16.14
N PHE A 263 4.93 1.70 15.08
CA PHE A 263 5.67 1.15 13.95
C PHE A 263 6.31 2.28 13.14
N PRO A 264 7.50 2.06 12.53
CA PRO A 264 8.10 3.04 11.64
C PRO A 264 7.11 3.44 10.53
N PRO A 265 6.69 4.71 10.43
CA PRO A 265 5.73 5.12 9.42
C PRO A 265 6.41 5.18 8.05
N LEU A 266 5.66 4.84 7.01
CA LEU A 266 6.11 5.10 5.65
C LEU A 266 6.14 6.61 5.37
N ARG A 267 6.95 7.01 4.39
CA ARG A 267 6.97 8.39 3.92
C ARG A 267 5.57 8.82 3.45
N ALA A 268 5.12 9.98 3.90
CA ALA A 268 3.87 10.57 3.42
C ALA A 268 4.15 11.42 2.18
N THR A 269 3.21 11.43 1.23
CA THR A 269 3.32 12.27 0.02
C THR A 269 2.26 13.36 0.09
N ARG A 270 2.68 14.62 -0.01
CA ARG A 270 1.78 15.76 -0.13
C ARG A 270 1.43 15.96 -1.60
N TYR A 271 0.21 15.58 -1.96
CA TYR A 271 -0.37 15.79 -3.29
C TYR A 271 -1.76 16.42 -3.17
N VAL A 272 -2.35 16.82 -4.30
CA VAL A 272 -3.74 17.29 -4.37
C VAL A 272 -4.60 16.13 -4.81
N PRO A 273 -5.49 15.58 -3.94
CA PRO A 273 -6.46 14.61 -4.39
C PRO A 273 -7.36 15.25 -5.46
N ALA A 274 -7.41 14.63 -6.62
CA ALA A 274 -8.38 14.97 -7.66
C ALA A 274 -9.47 13.89 -7.67
N SER A 275 -10.69 14.30 -8.00
CA SER A 275 -11.79 13.39 -8.29
C SER A 275 -12.45 13.87 -9.57
N ASP A 276 -12.58 12.97 -10.53
CA ASP A 276 -13.26 13.17 -11.80
C ASP A 276 -14.75 12.78 -11.73
N THR A 277 -15.26 12.48 -10.53
CA THR A 277 -16.66 12.08 -10.37
C THR A 277 -17.56 13.30 -10.56
N SER A 278 -17.99 13.52 -11.80
CA SER A 278 -19.25 14.23 -12.04
C SER A 278 -20.41 13.33 -11.58
N SER A 279 -21.57 13.91 -11.30
CA SER A 279 -22.77 13.16 -10.90
C SER A 279 -23.33 12.39 -12.10
N LEU A 280 -22.74 11.24 -12.42
CA LEU A 280 -23.03 10.44 -13.63
C LEU A 280 -24.27 9.53 -13.53
N GLY A 281 -25.22 9.78 -12.62
CA GLY A 281 -26.37 8.89 -12.44
C GLY A 281 -25.95 7.56 -11.80
N ASP A 282 -26.22 6.42 -12.45
CA ASP A 282 -25.96 5.08 -11.91
C ASP A 282 -24.50 4.92 -11.50
N ARG A 283 -24.27 4.73 -10.20
CA ARG A 283 -22.93 4.72 -9.61
C ARG A 283 -22.22 3.42 -9.97
N VAL A 284 -21.19 3.52 -10.82
CA VAL A 284 -20.15 2.48 -10.91
C VAL A 284 -19.54 2.29 -9.52
N TRP A 285 -19.48 1.04 -9.05
CA TRP A 285 -18.78 0.76 -7.80
C TRP A 285 -17.29 1.03 -7.98
N VAL A 286 -16.75 1.93 -7.16
CA VAL A 286 -15.31 2.23 -7.11
C VAL A 286 -14.81 1.90 -5.71
N ALA A 287 -13.78 1.07 -5.63
CA ALA A 287 -13.13 0.76 -4.37
C ALA A 287 -12.60 2.05 -3.72
N LYS A 288 -12.61 2.10 -2.38
CA LYS A 288 -12.09 3.26 -1.66
C LYS A 288 -10.57 3.36 -1.85
N ASN A 289 -10.09 4.51 -2.30
CA ASN A 289 -8.66 4.81 -2.33
C ASN A 289 -8.05 4.83 -0.91
N LYS A 290 -6.74 4.56 -0.84
CA LYS A 290 -5.93 4.78 0.37
C LYS A 290 -6.21 6.18 0.96
N PRO A 291 -6.42 6.31 2.28
CA PRO A 291 -6.63 7.61 2.91
C PRO A 291 -5.48 8.59 2.62
N TYR A 292 -5.83 9.85 2.37
CA TYR A 292 -4.83 10.90 2.17
C TYR A 292 -4.03 11.17 3.46
N GLY A 293 -2.70 11.24 3.32
CA GLY A 293 -1.79 11.68 4.37
C GLY A 293 -0.84 10.59 4.88
N ALA A 294 -0.40 10.72 6.12
CA ALA A 294 0.47 9.75 6.79
C ALA A 294 -0.35 8.68 7.49
N SER A 295 -0.19 7.41 7.10
CA SER A 295 -0.72 6.27 7.84
C SER A 295 0.19 5.93 9.01
N LEU A 296 -0.34 6.04 10.22
CA LEU A 296 0.37 5.87 11.48
C LEU A 296 -0.12 4.58 12.14
N SER A 297 0.65 3.52 11.99
CA SER A 297 0.31 2.21 12.52
C SER A 297 0.98 2.00 13.89
N PHE A 298 0.27 1.41 14.85
CA PHE A 298 0.82 1.13 16.19
C PHE A 298 0.23 -0.14 16.80
N TYR A 299 0.98 -0.77 17.69
CA TYR A 299 0.56 -1.94 18.46
C TYR A 299 0.07 -1.53 19.85
N MET A 300 -0.94 -2.25 20.35
CA MET A 300 -1.49 -2.16 21.69
C MET A 300 -1.67 -3.57 22.29
N ALA A 301 -1.09 -3.84 23.46
CA ALA A 301 -1.25 -5.13 24.13
C ALA A 301 -2.67 -5.39 24.63
N LYS A 302 -3.41 -4.32 24.95
CA LYS A 302 -4.83 -4.34 25.33
C LYS A 302 -5.55 -3.10 24.82
N ALA A 303 -6.86 -3.18 24.70
CA ALA A 303 -7.68 -2.04 24.29
C ALA A 303 -7.58 -0.89 25.31
N GLY A 304 -7.56 0.35 24.84
CA GLY A 304 -7.38 1.51 25.70
C GLY A 304 -7.24 2.84 24.94
N PRO A 305 -7.14 3.97 25.66
CA PRO A 305 -6.83 5.25 25.06
C PRO A 305 -5.39 5.26 24.52
N ALA A 306 -5.20 5.94 23.39
CA ALA A 306 -3.91 6.19 22.77
C ALA A 306 -3.91 7.57 22.13
N SER A 307 -2.79 8.27 22.22
CA SER A 307 -2.58 9.54 21.53
C SER A 307 -1.36 9.47 20.62
N LEU A 308 -1.50 10.03 19.41
CA LEU A 308 -0.41 10.19 18.46
C LEU A 308 -0.14 11.69 18.29
N THR A 309 0.95 12.17 18.85
CA THR A 309 1.40 13.56 18.75
C THR A 309 2.38 13.69 17.59
N ILE A 310 2.06 14.57 16.65
CA ILE A 310 2.90 14.94 15.52
C ILE A 310 3.70 16.19 15.90
N LEU A 311 5.01 16.12 15.70
CA LEU A 311 5.96 17.16 16.02
C LEU A 311 6.68 17.62 14.74
N ASP A 312 7.02 18.91 14.66
CA ASP A 312 7.92 19.44 13.63
C ASP A 312 9.40 19.07 13.90
N GLY A 313 10.30 19.52 13.01
CA GLY A 313 11.74 19.30 13.15
C GLY A 313 12.37 19.96 14.38
N ASP A 314 11.74 20.99 14.95
CA ASP A 314 12.17 21.69 16.16
C ASP A 314 11.56 21.06 17.43
N GLY A 315 10.72 20.04 17.29
CA GLY A 315 10.03 19.38 18.40
C GLY A 315 8.76 20.10 18.87
N ARG A 316 8.25 21.09 18.13
CA ARG A 316 6.97 21.73 18.45
C ARG A 316 5.81 20.84 18.04
N GLU A 317 4.79 20.77 18.90
CA GLU A 317 3.56 20.04 18.60
C GLU A 317 2.77 20.72 17.48
N LEU A 318 2.51 19.97 16.42
CA LEU A 318 1.64 20.38 15.33
C LEU A 318 0.22 19.91 15.55
N ARG A 319 0.04 18.67 15.99
CA ARG A 319 -1.29 18.05 16.19
C ARG A 319 -1.20 16.80 17.04
N THR A 320 -2.22 16.56 17.85
CA THR A 320 -2.42 15.27 18.51
C THR A 320 -3.70 14.59 18.00
N LEU A 321 -3.60 13.31 17.66
CA LEU A 321 -4.72 12.45 17.29
C LEU A 321 -5.07 11.56 18.48
N GLU A 322 -6.19 11.86 19.13
CA GLU A 322 -6.74 11.05 20.21
C GLU A 322 -7.58 9.90 19.64
N THR A 323 -7.37 8.69 20.15
CA THR A 323 -8.16 7.52 19.73
C THR A 323 -8.33 6.51 20.86
N ARG A 324 -9.39 5.71 20.77
CA ARG A 324 -9.58 4.52 21.60
C ARG A 324 -9.25 3.30 20.75
N ALA A 325 -8.10 2.72 21.00
CA ALA A 325 -7.54 1.63 20.22
C ALA A 325 -7.98 0.26 20.76
N ALA A 326 -8.09 -0.72 19.86
CA ALA A 326 -8.31 -2.13 20.21
C ALA A 326 -6.99 -2.80 20.59
N ALA A 327 -7.05 -4.02 21.16
CA ALA A 327 -5.85 -4.85 21.29
C ALA A 327 -5.36 -5.29 19.89
N GLY A 328 -4.04 -5.32 19.70
CA GLY A 328 -3.41 -5.65 18.42
C GLY A 328 -2.94 -4.43 17.64
N VAL A 329 -2.88 -4.56 16.31
CA VAL A 329 -2.42 -3.50 15.41
C VAL A 329 -3.58 -2.54 15.12
N ASN A 330 -3.32 -1.25 15.26
CA ASN A 330 -4.23 -0.16 15.01
C ASN A 330 -3.61 0.81 14.01
N ARG A 331 -4.44 1.58 13.30
CA ARG A 331 -3.99 2.60 12.36
C ARG A 331 -4.79 3.88 12.52
N ALA A 332 -4.08 5.00 12.61
CA ALA A 332 -4.63 6.35 12.50
C ALA A 332 -4.07 7.02 11.25
N VAL A 333 -4.75 8.05 10.74
CA VAL A 333 -4.31 8.79 9.56
C VAL A 333 -4.18 10.25 9.91
N TRP A 334 -2.96 10.80 9.74
CA TRP A 334 -2.74 12.24 9.81
C TRP A 334 -2.84 12.83 8.40
N ASN A 335 -3.81 13.70 8.17
CA ASN A 335 -4.08 14.35 6.88
C ASN A 335 -3.04 15.43 6.50
N LEU A 336 -1.89 15.47 7.17
CA LEU A 336 -0.80 16.45 7.00
C LEU A 336 -1.19 17.88 7.40
N GLU A 337 -2.31 18.09 8.09
CA GLU A 337 -2.70 19.40 8.60
C GLU A 337 -2.36 19.51 10.09
N PRO A 338 -1.72 20.62 10.54
CA PRO A 338 -1.63 20.96 11.95
C PRO A 338 -3.01 21.06 12.62
N ARG A 339 -3.01 21.28 13.93
CA ARG A 339 -4.23 21.57 14.69
C ARG A 339 -4.91 22.80 14.09
N GLY A 340 -6.17 22.64 13.68
CA GLY A 340 -6.99 23.75 13.22
C GLY A 340 -7.23 24.77 14.34
N CYS A 341 -7.45 26.02 13.97
CA CYS A 341 -7.62 27.13 14.89
C CYS A 341 -9.01 27.17 15.58
N GLY A 342 -9.93 26.27 15.23
CA GLY A 342 -11.29 26.21 15.76
C GLY A 342 -12.16 25.22 14.97
N PRO A 343 -13.41 24.99 15.39
CA PRO A 343 -14.31 24.06 14.72
C PRO A 343 -14.53 24.42 13.24
N GLY A 344 -14.37 23.44 12.34
CA GLY A 344 -14.62 23.61 10.90
C GLY A 344 -13.52 24.33 10.11
N LEU A 345 -12.48 24.85 10.77
CA LEU A 345 -11.36 25.53 10.12
C LEU A 345 -10.22 24.56 9.84
N ARG A 346 -9.95 24.29 8.57
CA ARG A 346 -8.77 23.53 8.15
C ARG A 346 -7.53 24.38 8.27
N ALA A 347 -6.45 23.79 8.77
CA ALA A 347 -5.12 24.36 8.68
C ALA A 347 -4.52 24.02 7.31
N PRO A 348 -3.67 24.89 6.73
CA PRO A 348 -2.87 24.52 5.59
C PRO A 348 -2.02 23.27 5.88
N ARG A 349 -1.80 22.44 4.86
CA ARG A 349 -0.97 21.24 5.00
C ARG A 349 0.49 21.62 5.24
N VAL A 350 1.17 20.82 6.06
CA VAL A 350 2.60 21.00 6.34
C VAL A 350 3.45 20.87 5.08
N LEU A 351 4.61 21.50 5.07
CA LEU A 351 5.55 21.45 3.95
C LEU A 351 6.27 20.09 3.88
N PRO A 352 6.82 19.71 2.72
CA PRO A 352 7.80 18.63 2.66
C PRO A 352 8.94 18.86 3.68
N GLY A 353 9.34 17.82 4.39
CA GLY A 353 10.33 17.94 5.46
C GLY A 353 10.35 16.72 6.39
N GLN A 354 11.16 16.86 7.44
CA GLN A 354 11.26 15.88 8.52
C GLN A 354 10.36 16.27 9.68
N TYR A 355 9.61 15.28 10.15
CA TYR A 355 8.68 15.37 11.27
C TYR A 355 8.94 14.19 12.20
N LYS A 356 8.30 14.22 13.36
CA LYS A 356 8.32 13.10 14.29
C LYS A 356 6.91 12.77 14.73
N VAL A 357 6.64 11.48 14.96
CA VAL A 357 5.39 11.01 15.54
C VAL A 357 5.73 10.36 16.87
N ARG A 358 5.00 10.74 17.92
CA ARG A 358 5.10 10.19 19.27
C ARG A 358 3.77 9.52 19.61
N LEU A 359 3.82 8.23 19.90
CA LEU A 359 2.73 7.49 20.53
C LEU A 359 2.86 7.62 22.05
N ASN A 360 1.75 7.92 22.73
CA ASN A 360 1.59 7.73 24.16
C ASN A 360 0.39 6.81 24.41
N ALA A 361 0.64 5.63 24.97
CA ALA A 361 -0.42 4.66 25.26
C ALA A 361 0.05 3.64 26.31
N LEU A 362 -0.85 3.24 27.22
CA LEU A 362 -0.57 2.22 28.24
C LEU A 362 0.69 2.50 29.11
N GLY A 363 1.03 3.77 29.31
CA GLY A 363 2.24 4.18 30.04
C GLY A 363 3.54 4.08 29.24
N GLU A 364 3.47 3.67 27.96
CA GLU A 364 4.60 3.63 27.03
C GLU A 364 4.63 4.88 26.16
N ILE A 365 5.84 5.35 25.89
CA ILE A 365 6.10 6.41 24.90
C ILE A 365 6.99 5.83 23.81
N SER A 366 6.55 5.95 22.56
CA SER A 366 7.29 5.47 21.39
C SER A 366 7.36 6.55 20.33
N GLU A 367 8.57 6.90 19.89
CA GLU A 367 8.79 7.91 18.86
C GLU A 367 9.31 7.28 17.57
N GLN A 368 8.87 7.82 16.42
CA GLN A 368 9.37 7.45 15.09
C GLN A 368 9.55 8.70 14.22
N PRO A 369 10.59 8.77 13.38
CA PRO A 369 10.70 9.81 12.37
C PRO A 369 9.62 9.63 11.30
N LEU A 370 9.17 10.74 10.71
CA LEU A 370 8.23 10.78 9.60
C LEU A 370 8.74 11.77 8.55
N THR A 371 8.94 11.28 7.34
CA THR A 371 9.25 12.16 6.20
C THR A 371 7.98 12.48 5.43
N VAL A 372 7.72 13.77 5.21
CA VAL A 372 6.73 14.25 4.24
C VAL A 372 7.48 14.68 2.99
N ARG A 373 7.11 14.17 1.83
CA ARG A 373 7.70 14.56 0.54
C ARG A 373 6.71 15.24 -0.38
N LEU A 374 7.24 15.95 -1.36
CA LEU A 374 6.47 16.44 -2.50
C LEU A 374 5.97 15.29 -3.38
N ASP A 375 4.88 15.52 -4.12
CA ASP A 375 4.49 14.68 -5.25
C ASP A 375 5.67 14.54 -6.23
N PRO A 376 6.17 13.32 -6.50
CA PRO A 376 7.35 13.11 -7.35
C PRO A 376 7.14 13.52 -8.81
N ARG A 377 5.91 13.85 -9.23
CA ARG A 377 5.59 14.35 -10.57
C ARG A 377 5.77 15.86 -10.70
N LEU A 378 5.97 16.57 -9.59
CA LEU A 378 6.10 18.03 -9.56
C LEU A 378 7.56 18.43 -9.39
N THR A 379 7.96 19.48 -10.10
CA THR A 379 9.26 20.15 -9.93
C THR A 379 9.00 21.56 -9.43
N VAL A 380 9.40 21.85 -8.19
CA VAL A 380 9.23 23.17 -7.55
C VAL A 380 10.57 23.59 -6.97
N SER A 381 10.97 24.84 -7.17
CA SER A 381 12.22 25.36 -6.64
C SER A 381 12.15 25.53 -5.11
N ASP A 382 13.28 25.40 -4.41
CA ASP A 382 13.35 25.65 -2.97
C ASP A 382 12.94 27.09 -2.61
N ALA A 383 13.23 28.04 -3.49
CA ALA A 383 12.82 29.43 -3.34
C ALA A 383 11.28 29.58 -3.36
N ASP A 384 10.61 28.89 -4.28
CA ASP A 384 9.15 28.92 -4.38
C ASP A 384 8.49 28.17 -3.22
N LEU A 385 9.06 27.05 -2.78
CA LEU A 385 8.60 26.34 -1.58
C LEU A 385 8.75 27.19 -0.32
N LYS A 386 9.82 27.98 -0.22
CA LYS A 386 10.02 28.92 0.89
C LYS A 386 8.95 30.00 0.91
N VAL A 387 8.73 30.68 -0.24
CA VAL A 387 7.67 31.69 -0.37
C VAL A 387 6.31 31.08 -0.03
N TYR A 388 6.00 29.90 -0.59
CA TYR A 388 4.78 29.17 -0.28
C TYR A 388 4.62 28.91 1.23
N GLY A 389 5.68 28.45 1.88
CA GLY A 389 5.73 28.20 3.32
C GLY A 389 5.44 29.43 4.16
N GLU A 390 6.06 30.56 3.84
CA GLU A 390 5.83 31.84 4.51
C GLU A 390 4.37 32.29 4.40
N GLN A 391 3.78 32.18 3.21
CA GLN A 391 2.39 32.57 2.97
C GLN A 391 1.39 31.66 3.68
N VAL A 392 1.64 30.34 3.66
CA VAL A 392 0.83 29.36 4.38
C VAL A 392 0.90 29.57 5.90
N ALA A 393 2.09 29.85 6.43
CA ALA A 393 2.26 30.15 7.85
C ALA A 393 1.49 31.43 8.24
N LEU A 394 1.59 32.49 7.43
CA LEU A 394 0.85 33.73 7.65
C LEU A 394 -0.67 33.53 7.59
N LEU A 395 -1.16 32.75 6.62
CA LEU A 395 -2.58 32.36 6.52
C LEU A 395 -3.06 31.66 7.79
N HIS A 396 -2.31 30.65 8.26
CA HIS A 396 -2.67 29.90 9.46
C HIS A 396 -2.66 30.78 10.72
N GLN A 397 -1.63 31.60 10.89
CA GLN A 397 -1.53 32.55 12.01
C GLN A 397 -2.70 33.53 12.02
N THR A 398 -3.05 34.09 10.86
CA THR A 398 -4.19 35.01 10.69
C THR A 398 -5.50 34.32 11.06
N GLN A 399 -5.69 33.07 10.60
CA GLN A 399 -6.88 32.29 10.92
C GLN A 399 -7.01 32.02 12.43
N CYS A 400 -5.88 31.74 13.09
CA CYS A 400 -5.81 31.53 14.53
C CYS A 400 -6.08 32.80 15.33
N ALA A 401 -5.54 33.93 14.90
CA ALA A 401 -5.81 35.23 15.50
C ALA A 401 -7.32 35.57 15.43
N ILE A 402 -7.96 35.38 14.27
CA ILE A 402 -9.40 35.62 14.12
C ILE A 402 -10.22 34.70 15.04
N SER A 403 -9.89 33.40 15.09
CA SER A 403 -10.64 32.47 15.95
C SER A 403 -10.50 32.80 17.43
N ALA A 404 -9.31 33.22 17.87
CA ALA A 404 -9.05 33.69 19.23
C ALA A 404 -9.86 34.96 19.54
N MET A 405 -9.87 35.95 18.64
CA MET A 405 -10.69 37.16 18.79
C MET A 405 -12.18 36.83 18.94
N GLN A 406 -12.70 35.92 18.12
CA GLN A 406 -14.09 35.49 18.23
C GLN A 406 -14.40 34.79 19.56
N ALA A 407 -13.45 34.01 20.10
CA ALA A 407 -13.60 33.41 21.42
C ALA A 407 -13.61 34.47 22.53
N ASP A 408 -12.72 35.46 22.46
CA ASP A 408 -12.66 36.58 23.40
C ASP A 408 -13.95 37.40 23.38
N ILE A 409 -14.47 37.73 22.19
CA ILE A 409 -15.74 38.43 22.01
C ILE A 409 -16.89 37.62 22.62
N ARG A 410 -17.02 36.33 22.29
CA ARG A 410 -18.07 35.47 22.85
C ARG A 410 -18.02 35.44 24.37
N LYS A 411 -16.82 35.32 24.95
CA LYS A 411 -16.61 35.30 26.40
C LYS A 411 -17.02 36.64 27.04
N ALA A 412 -16.63 37.77 26.46
CA ALA A 412 -16.95 39.09 26.98
C ALA A 412 -18.44 39.43 26.85
N VAL A 413 -19.08 39.07 25.73
CA VAL A 413 -20.52 39.23 25.53
C VAL A 413 -21.32 38.37 26.52
N ALA A 414 -20.91 37.11 26.73
CA ALA A 414 -21.54 36.24 27.74
C ALA A 414 -21.37 36.76 29.18
N ALA A 415 -20.32 37.55 29.44
CA ALA A 415 -20.08 38.21 30.72
C ALA A 415 -20.79 39.59 30.84
N ASN A 416 -21.68 39.96 29.91
CA ASN A 416 -22.38 41.25 29.87
C ASN A 416 -21.43 42.47 29.92
N HIS A 417 -20.31 42.41 29.19
CA HIS A 417 -19.36 43.52 29.13
C HIS A 417 -20.05 44.86 28.76
N PRO A 418 -19.72 46.01 29.41
CA PRO A 418 -20.41 47.30 29.19
C PRO A 418 -20.43 47.75 27.73
N GLN A 419 -19.39 47.41 26.97
CA GLN A 419 -19.25 47.74 25.55
C GLN A 419 -19.71 46.61 24.62
N ARG A 420 -20.72 45.84 25.04
CA ARG A 420 -21.27 44.71 24.28
C ARG A 420 -21.57 45.04 22.82
N ALA A 421 -22.19 46.19 22.55
CA ALA A 421 -22.52 46.59 21.17
C ALA A 421 -21.27 46.82 20.29
N GLU A 422 -20.17 47.32 20.86
CA GLU A 422 -18.90 47.52 20.14
C GLU A 422 -18.22 46.17 19.85
N LEU A 423 -18.25 45.25 20.83
CA LEU A 423 -17.76 43.88 20.67
C LEU A 423 -18.54 43.09 19.61
N GLU A 424 -19.87 43.20 19.60
CA GLU A 424 -20.74 42.56 18.60
C GLU A 424 -20.50 43.13 17.20
N ARG A 425 -20.21 44.43 17.06
CA ARG A 425 -19.83 45.03 15.76
C ARG A 425 -18.53 44.43 15.21
N ILE A 426 -17.48 44.31 16.03
CA ILE A 426 -16.24 43.65 15.61
C ILE A 426 -16.51 42.19 15.24
N GLY A 427 -17.29 41.47 16.06
CA GLY A 427 -17.66 40.09 15.79
C GLY A 427 -18.39 39.92 14.45
N ASN A 428 -19.31 40.83 14.14
CA ASN A 428 -20.04 40.86 12.89
C ASN A 428 -19.10 41.18 11.71
N ALA A 429 -18.25 42.20 11.81
CA ALA A 429 -17.29 42.55 10.75
C ALA A 429 -16.36 41.39 10.38
N LEU A 430 -15.97 40.57 11.37
CA LEU A 430 -15.17 39.36 11.15
C LEU A 430 -15.97 38.24 10.44
N ASN A 431 -17.31 38.21 10.53
CA ASN A 431 -18.15 37.06 10.16
C ASN A 431 -19.37 37.40 9.27
N SER A 432 -19.44 38.59 8.67
CA SER A 432 -20.63 39.11 7.96
C SER A 432 -21.16 38.15 6.87
N PRO A 433 -22.48 38.06 6.65
CA PRO A 433 -23.06 37.26 5.58
C PRO A 433 -22.68 37.78 4.18
N PRO A 434 -22.67 36.91 3.14
CA PRO A 434 -22.07 37.19 1.82
C PRO A 434 -22.75 38.28 0.98
N ARG A 435 -23.82 38.92 1.45
CA ARG A 435 -24.60 39.93 0.72
C ARG A 435 -24.44 41.35 1.26
N ASP A 436 -23.53 41.56 2.21
CA ASP A 436 -23.24 42.89 2.72
C ASP A 436 -22.06 43.50 1.93
N PRO A 437 -22.29 44.50 1.06
CA PRO A 437 -21.24 45.14 0.27
C PRO A 437 -20.29 46.00 1.12
N GLU A 438 -20.63 46.33 2.38
CA GLU A 438 -19.80 47.18 3.24
C GLU A 438 -18.80 46.40 4.10
N HIS A 439 -18.94 45.07 4.22
CA HIS A 439 -18.10 44.25 5.10
C HIS A 439 -17.33 43.17 4.32
N GLU A 440 -15.99 43.16 4.46
CA GLU A 440 -15.11 42.31 3.67
C GLU A 440 -15.28 40.80 3.88
N ASN A 441 -16.02 40.32 4.89
CA ASN A 441 -16.19 38.90 5.21
C ASN A 441 -14.85 38.15 5.29
N ILE A 442 -13.94 38.71 6.10
CA ILE A 442 -12.54 38.29 6.19
C ILE A 442 -12.43 36.80 6.52
N PHE A 443 -13.28 36.27 7.41
CA PHE A 443 -13.23 34.86 7.79
C PHE A 443 -13.50 33.90 6.62
N ARG A 444 -14.54 34.15 5.80
CA ARG A 444 -14.81 33.29 4.63
C ARG A 444 -13.78 33.47 3.52
N LYS A 445 -13.33 34.70 3.25
CA LYS A 445 -12.30 34.96 2.23
C LYS A 445 -10.96 34.33 2.61
N LEU A 446 -10.61 34.38 3.90
CA LEU A 446 -9.43 33.71 4.42
C LEU A 446 -9.56 32.18 4.33
N ALA A 447 -10.71 31.61 4.68
CA ALA A 447 -10.96 30.18 4.53
C ALA A 447 -10.86 29.73 3.05
N TRP A 448 -11.37 30.55 2.12
CA TRP A 448 -11.20 30.31 0.68
C TRP A 448 -9.73 30.38 0.26
N LEU A 449 -8.95 31.38 0.70
CA LEU A 449 -7.52 31.45 0.42
C LEU A 449 -6.75 30.25 1.00
N VAL A 450 -7.10 29.79 2.20
CA VAL A 450 -6.52 28.57 2.79
C VAL A 450 -6.79 27.36 1.91
N ASP A 451 -7.98 27.24 1.30
CA ASP A 451 -8.29 26.15 0.38
C ASP A 451 -7.51 26.28 -0.94
N GLN A 452 -7.49 27.46 -1.55
CA GLN A 452 -6.81 27.71 -2.83
C GLN A 452 -5.29 27.60 -2.74
N VAL A 453 -4.70 28.20 -1.70
CA VAL A 453 -3.25 28.23 -1.49
C VAL A 453 -2.81 26.96 -0.78
N GLY A 454 -3.48 26.56 0.30
CA GLY A 454 -3.15 25.35 1.06
C GLY A 454 -3.29 24.05 0.25
N GLY A 455 -4.12 24.08 -0.79
CA GLY A 455 -4.27 23.00 -1.77
C GLY A 455 -3.15 22.92 -2.80
N CYS A 456 -2.45 24.01 -3.15
CA CYS A 456 -1.39 23.96 -4.16
C CYS A 456 -0.04 23.51 -3.59
N THR A 457 0.83 22.98 -4.45
CA THR A 457 2.28 22.95 -4.17
C THR A 457 3.02 23.76 -5.23
N CYS A 458 2.79 25.06 -5.21
CA CYS A 458 3.31 26.01 -6.17
C CYS A 458 3.49 27.37 -5.49
N ARG A 459 4.27 28.26 -6.11
CA ARG A 459 4.35 29.64 -5.67
C ARG A 459 2.95 30.28 -5.73
N PRO A 460 2.43 30.87 -4.63
CA PRO A 460 1.19 31.62 -4.70
C PRO A 460 1.30 32.78 -5.71
N THR A 461 0.20 33.13 -6.36
CA THR A 461 0.19 34.25 -7.32
C THR A 461 0.41 35.58 -6.60
N ALA A 462 0.87 36.61 -7.33
CA ALA A 462 1.06 37.95 -6.75
C ALA A 462 -0.21 38.47 -6.05
N ALA A 463 -1.38 38.27 -6.68
CA ALA A 463 -2.66 38.63 -6.08
C ALA A 463 -2.95 37.85 -4.79
N GLN A 464 -2.67 36.53 -4.76
CA GLN A 464 -2.84 35.74 -3.53
C GLN A 464 -1.96 36.28 -2.40
N ILE A 465 -0.68 36.58 -2.67
CA ILE A 465 0.25 37.14 -1.68
C ILE A 465 -0.26 38.49 -1.15
N GLU A 466 -0.70 39.37 -2.05
CA GLU A 466 -1.26 40.69 -1.69
C GLU A 466 -2.48 40.54 -0.75
N TRP A 467 -3.44 39.68 -1.11
CA TRP A 467 -4.63 39.45 -0.29
C TRP A 467 -4.32 38.81 1.07
N ILE A 468 -3.35 37.89 1.13
CA ILE A 468 -2.89 37.31 2.39
C ILE A 468 -2.34 38.40 3.30
N GLY A 469 -1.48 39.28 2.78
CA GLY A 469 -0.93 40.41 3.52
C GLY A 469 -2.02 41.36 4.03
N ARG A 470 -2.95 41.76 3.14
CA ARG A 470 -4.07 42.64 3.50
C ARG A 470 -4.91 42.08 4.63
N PHE A 471 -5.25 40.79 4.60
CA PHE A 471 -6.04 40.18 5.67
C PHE A 471 -5.26 40.01 6.97
N ALA A 472 -3.95 39.76 6.90
CA ALA A 472 -3.11 39.73 8.09
C ALA A 472 -3.05 41.08 8.79
N ASP A 473 -2.88 42.17 8.03
CA ASP A 473 -2.84 43.53 8.59
C ASP A 473 -4.21 43.94 9.15
N ALA A 474 -5.30 43.72 8.41
CA ALA A 474 -6.66 43.97 8.91
C ALA A 474 -6.97 43.19 10.20
N THR A 475 -6.51 41.94 10.29
CA THR A 475 -6.67 41.12 11.50
C THR A 475 -5.91 41.71 12.69
N ARG A 476 -4.71 42.26 12.47
CA ARG A 476 -3.91 42.93 13.50
C ARG A 476 -4.60 44.22 13.99
N ASP A 477 -5.20 44.98 13.07
CA ASP A 477 -5.94 46.19 13.40
C ASP A 477 -7.18 45.89 14.24
N TYR A 478 -7.99 44.90 13.84
CA TYR A 478 -9.14 44.44 14.63
C TYR A 478 -8.73 43.90 16.00
N ARG A 479 -7.60 43.20 16.10
CA ARG A 479 -7.08 42.73 17.39
C ARG A 479 -6.77 43.90 18.32
N THR A 480 -6.10 44.92 17.80
CA THR A 480 -5.76 46.13 18.56
C THR A 480 -7.01 46.86 19.06
N GLN A 481 -8.03 47.00 18.19
CA GLN A 481 -9.32 47.58 18.58
C GLN A 481 -10.03 46.75 19.65
N LEU A 482 -10.08 45.42 19.49
CA LEU A 482 -10.69 44.52 20.44
C LEU A 482 -10.01 44.61 21.82
N ASP A 483 -8.67 44.57 21.86
CA ASP A 483 -7.92 44.66 23.11
C ASP A 483 -8.12 46.02 23.80
N ALA A 484 -8.31 47.10 23.04
CA ALA A 484 -8.65 48.41 23.61
C ALA A 484 -10.03 48.42 24.26
N ILE A 485 -11.04 47.82 23.62
CA ILE A 485 -12.42 47.72 24.14
C ILE A 485 -12.46 46.84 25.40
N LEU A 486 -11.81 45.67 25.35
CA LEU A 486 -11.75 44.73 26.49
C LEU A 486 -11.07 45.34 27.73
N LYS A 487 -10.25 46.39 27.58
CA LYS A 487 -9.60 47.09 28.69
C LYS A 487 -10.43 48.20 29.32
N ARG A 488 -11.51 48.67 28.66
CA ARG A 488 -12.34 49.77 29.16
C ARG A 488 -13.35 49.29 30.23
N VAL A 489 -12.90 48.46 31.18
CA VAL A 489 -13.74 47.77 32.19
C VAL A 489 -14.21 48.67 33.35
N ASN A 490 -14.14 49.99 33.20
CA ASN A 490 -14.63 50.94 34.21
C ASN A 490 -15.89 51.65 33.73
#